data_AF-A0A941VF93-F1
#
_entry.id   AF-A0A941VF93-F1
#
_cell.length_a   1.000
_cell.length_b   1.000
_cell.length_c   1.000
_cell.angle_alpha   90.00
_cell.angle_beta   90.00
_cell.angle_gamma   90.00
#
_symmetry.space_group_name_H-M   'P 1'
#
loop_
_entity.id
_entity.type
_entity.pdbx_description
1 polymer ?
#
loop_
_entity_poly.entity_id
_entity_poly.type
_entity_poly.pdbx_seq_one_letter_code
_entity_poly.pdbx_strand_id
1 'polypeptide(L)'
;MLRAQRVDRPAGTAAGDFPIDTEIIRLQHGFRTQPSRVHFTLRAYLVEEKTRRVIAWREFDAAVPVTSEDPYGGMVAANRAVGIVLERLATFCAEAARSAWTTK
;
A
#
# COMPACT_ATOMS: atom_id res chain seq x y z
N MET A 1 7.84 19.01 -9.83
CA MET A 1 6.73 19.40 -8.93
C MET A 1 5.56 18.44 -9.16
N LEU A 2 5.45 17.34 -8.40
CA LEU A 2 4.24 16.52 -8.39
C LEU A 2 3.39 16.97 -7.20
N ARG A 3 2.20 17.51 -7.46
CA ARG A 3 1.22 17.76 -6.40
C ARG A 3 0.60 16.42 -6.05
N ALA A 4 0.83 15.95 -4.82
CA ALA A 4 0.03 14.92 -4.20
C ALA A 4 -1.42 15.42 -4.17
N GLN A 5 -2.26 14.87 -5.05
CA GLN A 5 -3.68 15.18 -5.07
C GLN A 5 -4.29 14.47 -3.86
N ARG A 6 -4.50 15.23 -2.78
CA ARG A 6 -5.14 14.77 -1.56
C ARG A 6 -6.57 14.37 -1.93
N VAL A 7 -6.86 13.07 -1.93
CA VAL A 7 -8.23 12.58 -2.04
C VAL A 7 -8.96 13.05 -0.78
N ASP A 8 -9.87 14.01 -0.92
CA ASP A 8 -10.75 14.42 0.16
C ASP A 8 -11.70 13.27 0.49
N ARG A 9 -11.83 12.99 1.79
CA ARG A 9 -12.48 11.81 2.35
C ARG A 9 -13.98 11.82 1.99
N PRO A 10 -14.56 10.77 1.39
CA PRO A 10 -16.01 10.68 1.26
C PRO A 10 -16.65 10.58 2.65
N ALA A 11 -17.72 11.34 2.87
CA ALA A 11 -18.49 11.31 4.11
C ALA A 11 -19.06 9.90 4.34
N GLY A 12 -18.63 9.25 5.42
CA GLY A 12 -19.01 7.88 5.77
C GLY A 12 -17.91 7.03 6.41
N THR A 13 -16.73 7.59 6.71
CA THR A 13 -15.66 6.84 7.39
C THR A 13 -16.00 6.68 8.87
N ALA A 14 -15.94 5.45 9.40
CA ALA A 14 -15.88 5.22 10.83
C ALA A 14 -14.76 6.09 11.43
N ALA A 15 -15.07 6.87 12.46
CA ALA A 15 -14.07 7.61 13.21
C ALA A 15 -13.14 6.59 13.86
N GLY A 16 -11.94 6.43 13.30
CA GLY A 16 -10.88 5.60 13.84
C GLY A 16 -9.80 6.51 14.38
N ASP A 17 -9.32 6.23 15.59
CA ASP A 17 -8.29 7.03 16.27
C ASP A 17 -7.00 7.21 15.43
N PHE A 18 -6.80 6.33 14.43
CA PHE A 18 -5.62 6.30 13.55
C PHE A 18 -5.99 6.14 12.06
N PRO A 19 -6.35 7.22 11.34
CA PRO A 19 -6.45 7.19 9.89
C PRO A 19 -5.20 6.65 9.20
N ILE A 20 -5.40 5.88 8.12
CA ILE A 20 -4.34 5.39 7.25
C ILE A 20 -4.41 6.13 5.92
N ASP A 21 -3.34 6.82 5.56
CA ASP A 21 -3.15 7.42 4.23
C ASP A 21 -2.24 6.51 3.40
N THR A 22 -2.61 6.21 2.15
CA THR A 22 -1.82 5.36 1.26
C THR A 22 -1.54 6.04 -0.07
N GLU A 23 -0.38 5.75 -0.65
CA GLU A 23 0.07 6.30 -1.93
C GLU A 23 0.70 5.19 -2.77
N ILE A 24 0.20 5.01 -4.00
CA ILE A 24 0.79 4.09 -4.97
C ILE A 24 2.00 4.78 -5.59
N ILE A 25 3.19 4.29 -5.28
CA ILE A 25 4.46 4.80 -5.81
C ILE A 25 4.75 4.15 -7.17
N ARG A 26 4.41 2.86 -7.31
CA ARG A 26 4.66 2.11 -8.53
C ARG A 26 3.61 1.03 -8.74
N LEU A 27 3.12 0.93 -9.98
CA LEU A 27 2.45 -0.26 -10.50
C LEU A 27 2.88 -0.41 -11.95
N GLN A 28 3.80 -1.33 -12.22
CA GLN A 28 4.43 -1.45 -13.53
C GLN A 28 4.73 -2.90 -13.89
N HIS A 29 4.48 -3.26 -15.15
CA HIS A 29 4.93 -4.50 -15.76
C HIS A 29 6.28 -4.26 -16.47
N GLY A 30 7.34 -4.90 -15.96
CA GLY A 30 8.69 -4.84 -16.53
C GLY A 30 9.00 -6.07 -17.38
N PHE A 31 9.43 -5.81 -18.63
CA PHE A 31 9.80 -6.83 -19.62
C PHE A 31 11.33 -7.00 -19.77
N ARG A 32 12.10 -6.55 -18.77
CA ARG A 32 13.58 -6.57 -18.80
C ARG A 32 14.18 -7.95 -18.50
N THR A 33 13.38 -8.85 -17.91
CA THR A 33 13.78 -10.20 -17.50
C THR A 33 12.80 -11.21 -18.07
N GLN A 34 13.22 -12.47 -18.23
CA GLN A 34 12.35 -13.59 -18.53
C GLN A 34 12.34 -14.56 -17.33
N PRO A 35 11.19 -14.84 -16.69
CA PRO A 35 9.87 -14.26 -16.97
C PRO A 35 9.81 -12.75 -16.65
N SER A 36 8.90 -12.04 -17.33
CA SER A 36 8.60 -10.64 -17.04
C SER A 36 7.98 -10.52 -15.64
N ARG A 37 8.04 -9.32 -15.06
CA ARG A 37 7.66 -9.13 -13.65
C ARG A 37 6.76 -7.91 -13.48
N VAL A 38 5.77 -8.03 -12.60
CA VAL A 38 5.00 -6.88 -12.14
C VAL A 38 5.55 -6.39 -10.80
N HIS A 39 5.88 -5.11 -10.76
CA HIS A 39 6.36 -4.39 -9.58
C HIS A 39 5.24 -3.51 -9.04
N PHE A 40 4.90 -3.73 -7.77
CA PHE A 40 3.97 -2.90 -7.03
C PHE A 40 4.64 -2.34 -5.79
N THR A 41 4.64 -1.02 -5.67
CA THR A 41 5.19 -0.29 -4.53
C THR A 41 4.12 0.62 -3.97
N LEU A 42 3.81 0.44 -2.69
CA LEU A 42 2.82 1.22 -1.95
C LEU A 42 3.49 1.81 -0.72
N ARG A 43 3.23 3.08 -0.46
CA ARG A 43 3.63 3.74 0.78
C ARG A 43 2.41 4.00 1.63
N ALA A 44 2.49 3.66 2.91
CA ALA A 44 1.43 3.90 3.88
C ALA A 44 1.92 4.76 5.03
N TYR A 45 1.05 5.65 5.48
CA TYR A 45 1.22 6.54 6.61
C TYR A 45 0.10 6.29 7.60
N LEU A 46 0.48 6.06 8.85
CA LEU A 46 -0.45 6.05 9.96
C LEU A 46 -0.44 7.45 10.58
N VAL A 47 -1.61 8.06 10.65
CA VAL A 47 -1.77 9.45 11.10
C VAL A 47 -2.58 9.46 12.38
N GLU A 48 -2.17 10.24 13.38
CA GLU A 48 -2.98 10.50 14.58
C GLU A 48 -4.06 11.52 14.24
N GLU A 49 -5.34 11.18 14.46
CA GLU A 49 -6.46 12.02 14.05
C GLU A 49 -6.45 13.40 14.73
N LYS A 50 -6.10 13.46 16.02
CA LYS A 50 -6.17 14.68 16.85
C LYS A 50 -5.13 15.72 16.46
N THR A 51 -3.91 15.29 16.15
CA THR A 51 -2.79 16.20 15.85
C THR A 51 -2.44 16.24 14.36
N ARG A 52 -3.04 15.34 13.56
CA ARG A 52 -2.69 15.09 12.14
C ARG A 52 -1.20 14.82 11.93
N ARG A 53 -0.52 14.27 12.95
CA ARG A 53 0.89 13.88 12.86
C ARG A 53 1.02 12.47 12.32
N VAL A 54 2.01 12.25 11.47
CA VAL A 54 2.41 10.91 11.05
C VAL A 54 3.10 10.23 12.23
N ILE A 55 2.49 9.17 12.74
CA ILE A 55 3.03 8.41 13.87
C ILE A 55 3.90 7.23 13.41
N ALA A 56 3.62 6.69 12.23
CA ALA A 56 4.41 5.67 11.60
C ALA A 56 4.23 5.73 10.08
N TRP A 57 5.23 5.30 9.33
CA TRP A 57 5.11 5.09 7.90
C TRP A 57 5.96 3.90 7.47
N ARG A 58 5.54 3.24 6.39
CA ARG A 58 6.29 2.13 5.79
C ARG A 58 6.04 2.09 4.29
N GLU A 59 7.09 1.78 3.54
CA GLU A 59 6.99 1.44 2.13
C GLU A 59 6.99 -0.08 1.96
N PHE A 60 6.13 -0.57 1.09
CA PHE A 60 5.96 -1.97 0.76
C PHE A 60 6.25 -2.15 -0.72
N ASP A 61 7.09 -3.13 -1.04
CA ASP A 61 7.40 -3.52 -2.41
C ASP A 61 7.09 -5.00 -2.62
N ALA A 62 6.49 -5.33 -3.76
CA ALA A 62 6.32 -6.69 -4.23
C ALA A 62 6.63 -6.77 -5.73
N ALA A 63 7.44 -7.77 -6.10
CA ALA A 63 7.77 -8.09 -7.48
C ALA A 63 7.35 -9.53 -7.80
N VAL A 64 6.30 -9.69 -8.60
CA VAL A 64 5.72 -10.99 -8.95
C VAL A 64 6.11 -11.37 -10.39
N PRO A 65 6.71 -12.55 -10.62
CA PRO A 65 6.94 -13.05 -11.97
C PRO A 65 5.61 -13.42 -12.64
N VAL A 66 5.50 -13.12 -13.92
CA VAL A 66 4.35 -13.48 -14.75
C VAL A 66 4.45 -14.94 -15.17
N THR A 67 3.33 -15.66 -15.12
CA THR A 67 3.27 -17.10 -15.48
C THR A 67 3.01 -17.33 -16.97
N SER A 68 2.47 -16.34 -17.67
CA SER A 68 2.23 -16.34 -19.12
C SER A 68 2.43 -14.94 -19.68
N GLU A 69 3.25 -14.78 -20.72
CA GLU A 69 3.63 -13.46 -21.30
C GLU A 69 2.52 -12.82 -22.15
N ASP A 70 1.26 -13.12 -21.85
CA ASP A 70 0.08 -12.49 -22.43
C ASP A 70 -0.47 -11.39 -21.49
N PRO A 71 -1.34 -10.49 -22.00
CA PRO A 71 -1.92 -9.43 -21.18
C PRO A 71 -2.68 -9.94 -19.94
N TYR A 72 -3.27 -11.13 -20.00
CA TYR A 72 -3.97 -11.72 -18.88
C TYR A 72 -3.00 -12.18 -17.78
N GLY A 73 -1.87 -12.79 -18.14
CA GLY A 73 -0.80 -13.14 -17.20
C GLY A 73 -0.22 -11.92 -16.47
N GLY A 74 -0.09 -10.78 -17.16
CA GLY A 74 0.27 -9.51 -16.53
C GLY A 74 -0.76 -9.04 -15.48
N MET A 75 -2.06 -9.14 -15.80
CA MET A 75 -3.14 -8.78 -14.86
C MET A 75 -3.16 -9.70 -13.63
N VAL A 76 -2.98 -11.01 -13.82
CA VAL A 76 -2.92 -11.98 -12.71
C VAL A 76 -1.73 -11.67 -11.80
N ALA A 77 -0.55 -11.39 -12.36
CA ALA A 77 0.63 -11.03 -11.58
C ALA A 77 0.45 -9.69 -10.85
N ALA A 78 -0.21 -8.70 -11.46
CA ALA A 78 -0.50 -7.42 -10.84
C ALA A 78 -1.43 -7.56 -9.63
N ASN A 79 -2.56 -8.26 -9.79
CA ASN A 79 -3.48 -8.51 -8.69
C ASN A 79 -2.81 -9.28 -7.55
N ARG A 80 -1.95 -10.25 -7.87
CA ARG A 80 -1.16 -10.96 -6.85
C ARG A 80 -0.19 -10.03 -6.13
N ALA A 81 0.52 -9.15 -6.84
CA ALA A 81 1.44 -8.19 -6.23
C ALA A 81 0.71 -7.23 -5.27
N VAL A 82 -0.48 -6.75 -5.67
CA VAL A 82 -1.36 -5.94 -4.83
C VAL A 82 -1.79 -6.71 -3.58
N GLY A 83 -2.26 -7.96 -3.73
CA GLY A 83 -2.67 -8.80 -2.60
C GLY A 83 -1.56 -8.97 -1.56
N ILE A 84 -0.34 -9.29 -2.00
CA ILE A 84 0.84 -9.42 -1.12
C ILE A 84 1.10 -8.13 -0.33
N VAL A 85 1.01 -6.97 -0.99
CA VAL A 85 1.25 -5.69 -0.31
C VAL A 85 0.11 -5.34 0.65
N LEU A 86 -1.15 -5.64 0.31
CA LEU A 86 -2.29 -5.42 1.19
C LEU A 86 -2.23 -6.31 2.44
N GLU A 87 -1.79 -7.56 2.32
CA GLU A 87 -1.55 -8.43 3.48
C GLU A 87 -0.50 -7.83 4.41
N ARG A 88 0.63 -7.38 3.86
CA ARG A 88 1.71 -6.72 4.64
C ARG A 88 1.24 -5.41 5.28
N LEU A 89 0.42 -4.64 4.58
CA LEU A 89 -0.19 -3.42 5.10
C LEU A 89 -1.12 -3.75 6.28
N ALA A 90 -1.96 -4.78 6.16
CA ALA A 90 -2.85 -5.21 7.25
C ALA A 90 -2.06 -5.64 8.49
N THR A 91 -0.97 -6.41 8.32
CA THR A 91 -0.07 -6.77 9.42
C THR A 91 0.55 -5.54 10.08
N PHE A 92 1.07 -4.60 9.28
CA PHE A 92 1.63 -3.35 9.78
C PHE A 92 0.60 -2.54 10.59
N CYS A 93 -0.64 -2.41 10.10
CA CYS A 93 -1.69 -1.71 10.82
C CYS A 93 -2.03 -2.39 12.15
N ALA A 94 -2.10 -3.72 12.20
CA ALA A 94 -2.37 -4.46 13.44
C ALA A 94 -1.24 -4.30 14.46
N GLU A 95 0.02 -4.31 14.03
CA GLU A 95 1.19 -4.06 14.88
C GLU A 95 1.22 -2.62 15.42
N ALA A 96 0.94 -1.65 14.56
CA ALA A 96 0.95 -0.24 14.93
C ALA A 96 -0.19 0.09 15.91
N ALA A 97 -1.40 -0.44 15.68
CA ALA A 97 -2.53 -0.27 16.58
C ALA A 97 -2.24 -0.86 17.98
N ARG A 98 -1.61 -2.04 18.03
CA ARG A 98 -1.23 -2.68 19.30
C ARG A 98 -0.21 -1.84 20.07
N SER A 99 0.81 -1.34 19.37
CA SER A 99 1.87 -0.51 19.97
C SER A 99 1.31 0.81 20.51
N ALA A 100 0.39 1.43 19.77
CA ALA A 100 -0.29 2.66 20.18
C ALA A 100 -1.15 2.46 21.44
N TRP A 101 -1.81 1.30 21.60
CA TRP A 101 -2.57 0.97 22.80
C TRP A 101 -1.69 0.82 24.04
N THR A 102 -0.48 0.24 23.91
CA THR A 102 0.40 0.01 25.07
C THR A 102 1.02 1.27 25.65
N THR A 103 1.02 2.38 24.91
CA THR A 103 1.60 3.66 25.30
C THR A 103 0.62 4.55 26.08
N LYS A 104 -0.66 4.16 26.17
CA LYS A 104 -1.74 4.97 26.75
C LYS A 104 -2.21 4.40 28.07
#